data_AF-X0VW99-F1
#
_entry.id   AF-X0VW99-F1
#
_cell.length_a   1.000
_cell.length_b   1.000
_cell.length_c   1.000
_cell.angle_alpha   90.00
_cell.angle_beta   90.00
_cell.angle_gamma   90.00
#
_symmetry.space_group_name_H-M   'P 1'
#
loop_
_entity.id
_entity.type
_entity.pdbx_description
1 polymer ?
#
loop_
_entity_poly.entity_id
_entity_poly.type
_entity_poly.pdbx_seq_one_letter_code
_entity_poly.pdbx_strand_id
1 'polypeptide(L)'
;MNLDRIVDDDTVQITISSNPITFNLSLGEIKKVNLDNDSYYDLKVFLKDMTSYSADIVIALISEEIPEEASEDERIVKGFPKEKNILLIIFYVLIGIGILVLIFVLYLIIKKKKLVINLSIKLKNIRERRRKKREEKRRK
;
A
#
# COMPACT_ATOMS: atom_id res chain seq x y z
N MET A 1 -20.52 27.18 15.70
CA MET A 1 -19.48 26.19 15.38
C MET A 1 -18.63 26.78 14.28
N ASN A 2 -17.33 26.94 14.50
CA ASN A 2 -16.42 27.48 13.50
C ASN A 2 -15.61 26.31 12.92
N LEU A 3 -15.58 26.21 11.59
CA LEU A 3 -14.60 25.39 10.89
C LEU A 3 -13.26 26.11 11.02
N ASP A 4 -12.39 25.58 11.87
CA ASP A 4 -11.17 26.28 12.27
C ASP A 4 -10.13 26.19 11.15
N ARG A 5 -9.95 25.00 10.57
CA ARG A 5 -8.89 24.78 9.57
C ARG A 5 -9.02 23.46 8.79
N ILE A 6 -8.73 23.51 7.48
CA ILE A 6 -8.37 22.33 6.68
C ILE A 6 -6.92 21.98 7.01
N VAL A 7 -6.68 20.78 7.55
CA VAL A 7 -5.34 20.34 7.99
C VAL A 7 -4.59 19.73 6.81
N ASP A 8 -5.25 18.82 6.08
CA ASP A 8 -4.73 18.08 4.93
C ASP A 8 -5.85 17.85 3.88
N ASP A 9 -5.56 17.18 2.76
CA ASP A 9 -6.49 16.97 1.63
C ASP A 9 -7.80 16.26 2.02
N ASP A 10 -7.79 15.48 3.10
CA ASP A 10 -8.93 14.69 3.57
C ASP A 10 -9.30 14.90 5.03
N THR A 11 -8.70 15.89 5.71
CA THR A 11 -8.82 16.06 7.16
C THR A 11 -9.12 17.50 7.55
N VAL A 12 -10.14 17.67 8.39
CA VAL A 12 -10.54 18.96 8.97
C VAL A 12 -10.35 18.99 10.48
N GLN A 13 -9.97 20.15 10.99
CA GLN A 13 -9.96 20.42 12.43
C GLN A 13 -11.25 21.13 12.82
N ILE A 14 -11.93 20.56 13.81
CA ILE A 14 -13.22 21.04 14.32
C ILE A 14 -13.03 21.47 15.78
N THR A 15 -13.49 22.67 16.11
CA THR A 15 -13.52 23.20 17.47
C THR A 15 -14.95 23.51 17.89
N ILE A 16 -15.41 22.88 18.97
CA ILE A 16 -16.72 23.14 19.58
C ILE A 16 -16.55 24.20 20.67
N SER A 17 -17.17 25.37 20.51
CA SER A 17 -16.80 26.59 21.25
C SER A 17 -17.34 26.72 22.68
N SER A 18 -18.33 25.92 23.08
CA SER A 18 -18.99 26.08 24.40
C SER A 18 -18.09 25.66 25.56
N ASN A 19 -17.50 24.47 25.45
CA ASN A 19 -16.31 24.02 26.18
C ASN A 19 -15.35 23.59 25.08
N PRO A 20 -14.21 24.29 24.88
CA PRO A 20 -13.37 24.09 23.70
C PRO A 20 -12.86 22.65 23.61
N ILE A 21 -13.54 21.86 22.78
CA ILE A 21 -13.13 20.50 22.40
C ILE A 21 -12.69 20.60 20.94
N THR A 22 -11.42 20.33 20.71
CA THR A 22 -10.81 20.32 19.39
C THR A 22 -10.46 18.89 18.99
N PHE A 23 -10.90 18.48 17.81
CA PHE A 23 -10.55 17.18 17.25
C PHE A 23 -10.40 17.27 15.74
N ASN A 24 -9.59 16.36 15.19
CA ASN A 24 -9.49 16.15 13.76
C ASN A 24 -10.53 15.11 13.32
N LEU A 25 -11.05 15.29 12.11
CA LEU A 25 -12.00 14.39 11.49
C LEU A 25 -11.57 14.15 10.04
N SER A 26 -11.31 12.89 9.70
CA SER A 26 -10.96 12.49 8.34
C SER A 26 -12.21 12.20 7.48
N LEU A 27 -12.04 12.22 6.15
CA LEU A 27 -13.13 11.99 5.21
C LEU A 27 -13.76 10.61 5.42
N GLY A 28 -15.08 10.59 5.63
CA GLY A 28 -15.84 9.37 5.95
C GLY A 28 -15.77 8.94 7.43
N GLU A 29 -15.02 9.65 8.29
CA GLU A 29 -14.93 9.35 9.72
C GLU A 29 -16.15 9.87 10.48
N ILE A 30 -16.60 9.08 11.46
CA ILE A 30 -17.64 9.45 12.42
C ILE A 30 -16.99 9.59 13.79
N LYS A 31 -17.17 10.75 14.42
CA LYS A 31 -16.75 10.99 15.79
C LYS A 31 -17.98 11.21 16.67
N LYS A 32 -18.02 10.56 17.81
CA LYS A 32 -18.99 10.86 18.87
C LYS A 32 -18.30 11.71 19.93
N VAL A 33 -19.01 12.70 20.46
CA VAL A 33 -18.48 13.66 21.42
C VAL A 33 -19.45 13.78 22.58
N ASN A 34 -18.91 13.69 23.79
CA ASN A 34 -19.57 14.04 25.03
C ASN A 34 -19.17 15.49 25.39
N LEU A 35 -20.16 16.36 25.60
CA LEU A 35 -19.98 17.79 25.82
C LEU A 35 -20.05 18.19 27.30
N ASP A 36 -20.77 17.42 28.12
CA ASP A 36 -21.00 17.70 29.54
C ASP A 36 -20.32 16.70 30.49
N ASN A 37 -19.63 15.72 29.92
CA ASN A 37 -18.89 14.67 30.61
C ASN A 37 -19.77 13.76 31.47
N ASP A 38 -21.00 13.47 31.01
CA ASP A 38 -21.87 12.44 31.59
C ASP A 38 -21.58 11.03 31.03
N SER A 39 -22.49 10.08 31.24
CA SER A 39 -22.35 8.70 30.73
C SER A 39 -22.90 8.52 29.31
N TYR A 40 -23.14 9.60 28.56
CA TYR A 40 -23.74 9.58 27.23
C TYR A 40 -22.93 10.40 26.23
N TYR A 41 -23.05 10.04 24.96
CA TYR A 41 -22.62 10.90 23.87
C TYR A 41 -23.74 11.86 23.49
N ASP A 42 -23.42 13.15 23.32
CA ASP A 42 -24.36 14.22 22.93
C ASP A 42 -24.38 14.47 21.43
N LEU A 43 -23.23 14.33 20.78
CA LEU A 43 -23.03 14.70 19.38
C LEU A 43 -22.40 13.59 18.59
N LYS A 44 -22.89 13.43 17.36
CA LYS A 44 -22.27 12.64 16.30
C LYS A 44 -21.91 13.57 15.16
N VAL A 45 -20.62 13.63 14.85
CA VAL A 45 -20.06 14.45 13.78
C VAL A 45 -19.48 13.55 12.70
N PHE A 46 -19.86 13.79 11.45
CA PHE A 46 -19.45 13.01 10.29
C PHE A 46 -18.96 13.93 9.18
N LEU A 47 -17.73 13.70 8.69
CA LEU A 47 -17.24 14.39 7.50
C LEU A 47 -17.66 13.60 6.27
N LYS A 48 -18.72 14.06 5.61
CA LYS A 48 -19.34 13.36 4.48
C LYS A 48 -18.56 13.55 3.19
N ASP A 49 -18.17 14.79 2.91
CA ASP A 49 -17.45 15.16 1.71
C ASP A 49 -16.49 16.32 2.00
N MET A 50 -15.44 16.44 1.21
CA MET A 50 -14.47 17.52 1.33
C MET A 50 -13.85 17.86 -0.02
N THR A 51 -13.73 19.15 -0.29
CA THR A 51 -12.94 19.71 -1.37
C THR A 51 -11.83 20.58 -0.79
N SER A 52 -10.90 21.04 -1.63
CA SER A 52 -9.83 21.95 -1.21
C SER A 52 -10.31 23.26 -0.57
N TYR A 53 -11.60 23.62 -0.72
CA TYR A 53 -12.16 24.89 -0.23
C TYR A 53 -13.40 24.74 0.64
N SER A 54 -13.95 23.53 0.79
CA SER A 54 -15.22 23.31 1.50
C SER A 54 -15.29 21.93 2.13
N ALA A 55 -16.02 21.80 3.24
CA ALA A 55 -16.30 20.53 3.89
C ALA A 55 -17.81 20.37 4.11
N ASP A 56 -18.37 19.22 3.74
CA ASP A 56 -19.74 18.80 4.04
C ASP A 56 -19.73 18.01 5.35
N ILE A 57 -20.17 18.66 6.43
CA ILE A 57 -20.18 18.08 7.77
C ILE A 57 -21.61 17.85 8.20
N VAL A 58 -21.90 16.61 8.57
CA VAL A 58 -23.19 16.22 9.14
C VAL A 58 -23.03 16.14 10.65
N ILE A 59 -23.90 16.85 11.36
CA ILE A 59 -23.96 16.86 12.81
C ILE A 59 -25.33 16.37 13.21
N ALA A 60 -25.37 15.39 14.10
CA ALA A 60 -26.59 14.88 14.70
C ALA A 60 -26.46 14.91 16.22
N LEU A 61 -27.55 15.32 16.87
CA LEU A 61 -27.73 15.11 18.30
C LEU A 61 -28.01 13.62 18.54
N ILE A 62 -27.33 13.03 19.50
CA ILE A 62 -27.51 11.65 19.91
C ILE A 62 -27.62 11.59 21.44
N SER A 63 -28.10 10.47 21.95
CA SER A 63 -28.09 10.14 23.38
C SER A 63 -27.84 8.65 23.46
N GLU A 64 -26.56 8.30 23.38
CA GLU A 64 -26.10 6.91 23.38
C GLU A 64 -25.18 6.71 24.59
N GLU A 65 -25.46 5.70 25.40
CA GLU A 65 -24.68 5.38 26.60
C GLU A 65 -23.23 5.01 26.22
N ILE A 66 -22.27 5.55 26.95
CA ILE A 66 -20.84 5.25 26.81
C ILE A 66 -20.59 3.91 27.51
N PRO A 67 -20.11 2.87 26.81
CA PRO A 67 -19.83 1.58 27.42
C PRO A 67 -18.78 1.73 28.54
N GLU A 68 -19.05 1.18 29.72
CA GLU A 68 -18.15 1.24 30.89
C GLU A 68 -16.76 0.62 30.65
N GLU A 69 -16.61 -0.20 29.60
CA GLU A 69 -15.30 -0.76 29.19
C GLU A 69 -14.39 0.24 28.46
N ALA A 70 -14.86 1.48 28.18
CA ALA A 70 -14.09 2.49 27.47
C ALA A 70 -13.34 3.49 28.40
N SER A 71 -13.50 3.40 29.72
CA SER A 71 -13.11 4.48 30.65
C SER A 71 -11.70 4.39 31.26
N GLU A 72 -10.75 3.62 30.68
CA GLU A 72 -9.34 3.63 31.16
C GLU A 72 -8.26 3.91 30.10
N ASP A 73 -8.60 4.15 28.82
CA ASP A 73 -7.59 4.42 27.78
C ASP A 73 -7.89 5.66 26.89
N GLU A 74 -8.57 6.67 27.43
CA GLU A 74 -8.79 7.95 26.73
C GLU A 74 -7.57 8.90 26.77
N ARG A 75 -6.40 8.42 26.34
CA ARG A 75 -5.40 9.25 25.62
C ARG A 75 -4.60 8.34 24.71
N ILE A 76 -5.13 8.08 23.52
CA ILE A 76 -4.45 7.89 22.23
C ILE A 76 -5.46 7.17 21.33
N VAL A 77 -6.47 7.89 20.85
CA VAL A 77 -7.02 7.54 19.53
C VAL A 77 -6.02 8.08 18.53
N LYS A 78 -4.92 7.32 18.36
CA LYS A 78 -4.15 7.30 17.12
C LYS A 78 -5.10 6.77 16.05
N GLY A 79 -5.99 7.63 15.57
CA GLY A 79 -6.41 7.58 14.19
C GLY A 79 -5.15 7.83 13.38
N PHE A 80 -4.38 6.76 13.15
CA PHE A 80 -3.40 6.80 12.07
C PHE A 80 -4.24 7.07 10.83
N PRO A 81 -4.07 8.20 10.14
CA PRO A 81 -4.49 8.24 8.76
C PRO A 81 -3.79 7.04 8.13
N LYS A 82 -4.60 6.12 7.59
CA LYS A 82 -4.09 5.02 6.80
C LYS A 82 -3.65 5.59 5.44
N GLU A 83 -2.87 6.67 5.46
CA GLU A 83 -1.84 6.94 4.47
C GLU A 83 -0.87 5.76 4.56
N LYS A 84 -1.29 4.63 4.01
CA LYS A 84 -0.41 3.50 3.75
C LYS A 84 0.62 4.03 2.79
N ASN A 85 1.73 4.55 3.33
CA ASN A 85 2.97 4.92 2.67
C ASN A 85 2.96 4.57 1.17
N ILE A 86 2.27 5.37 0.36
CA ILE A 86 2.07 5.03 -1.05
C ILE A 86 3.45 4.97 -1.71
N LEU A 87 4.37 5.82 -1.23
CA LEU A 87 5.78 5.79 -1.53
C LEU A 87 6.49 4.48 -1.16
N LEU A 88 6.21 3.86 0.00
CA LEU A 88 6.76 2.53 0.33
C LEU A 88 6.19 1.46 -0.61
N ILE A 89 4.90 1.51 -0.94
CA ILE A 89 4.30 0.56 -1.88
C ILE A 89 4.96 0.70 -3.26
N ILE A 90 5.12 1.93 -3.77
CA ILE A 90 5.82 2.20 -5.04
C ILE A 90 7.27 1.71 -4.98
N PHE A 91 7.96 1.93 -3.85
CA PHE A 91 9.34 1.48 -3.66
C PHE A 91 9.46 -0.06 -3.72
N TYR A 92 8.57 -0.80 -3.06
CA TYR A 92 8.54 -2.26 -3.13
C TYR A 92 8.22 -2.77 -4.54
N VAL A 93 7.32 -2.11 -5.27
CA VAL A 93 7.00 -2.45 -6.67
C VAL A 93 8.22 -2.27 -7.57
N LEU A 94 8.97 -1.17 -7.42
CA LEU A 94 10.20 -0.93 -8.20
C LEU A 94 11.28 -1.98 -7.93
N ILE A 95 11.49 -2.35 -6.66
CA ILE A 95 12.42 -3.42 -6.29
C ILE A 95 12.00 -4.75 -6.93
N GLY A 96 10.70 -5.07 -6.89
CA GLY A 96 10.15 -6.29 -7.51
C GLY A 96 10.44 -6.37 -9.01
N ILE A 97 10.24 -5.27 -9.75
CA ILE A 97 10.54 -5.18 -11.18
C ILE A 97 12.04 -5.39 -11.44
N GLY A 98 12.91 -4.79 -10.62
CA GLY A 98 14.36 -4.94 -10.73
C GLY A 98 14.83 -6.40 -10.59
N ILE A 99 14.29 -7.13 -9.61
CA ILE A 99 14.58 -8.55 -9.39
C ILE A 99 14.12 -9.39 -10.60
N LEU A 100 12.94 -9.08 -11.14
CA LEU A 100 12.37 -9.81 -12.28
C LEU A 100 13.23 -9.63 -13.55
N VAL A 101 13.71 -8.41 -13.80
CA VAL A 101 14.66 -8.11 -14.90
C VAL A 101 15.98 -8.84 -14.69
N LEU A 102 16.52 -8.86 -13.47
CA LEU A 102 17.75 -9.58 -13.14
C LEU A 102 17.63 -11.08 -13.45
N ILE A 103 16.55 -11.73 -13.00
CA ILE A 103 16.27 -13.14 -13.27
C ILE A 103 16.16 -13.40 -14.77
N PHE A 104 15.47 -12.50 -15.50
CA PHE A 104 15.32 -12.61 -16.95
C PHE A 104 16.67 -12.53 -17.69
N VAL A 105 17.55 -11.60 -17.30
CA VAL A 105 18.90 -11.49 -17.86
C VAL A 105 19.72 -12.74 -17.56
N LEU A 106 19.66 -13.24 -16.32
CA LEU A 106 20.36 -14.46 -15.91
C LEU A 106 19.89 -15.66 -16.75
N TYR A 107 18.58 -15.78 -16.96
CA TYR A 107 17.97 -16.79 -17.82
C TYR A 107 18.49 -16.71 -19.26
N LEU A 108 18.60 -15.50 -19.85
CA LEU A 108 19.13 -15.33 -21.20
C LEU A 108 20.60 -15.76 -21.31
N ILE A 109 21.42 -15.48 -20.31
CA ILE A 109 22.83 -15.90 -20.27
C ILE A 109 22.94 -17.42 -20.25
N ILE A 110 22.17 -18.09 -19.40
CA ILE A 110 22.16 -19.56 -19.28
C ILE A 110 21.68 -20.19 -20.60
N LYS A 111 20.63 -19.64 -21.20
CA LYS A 111 20.09 -20.12 -22.49
C LYS A 111 21.12 -20.02 -23.61
N LYS A 112 21.86 -18.91 -23.70
CA LYS A 112 22.95 -18.73 -24.68
C LYS A 112 24.06 -19.78 -24.49
N LYS A 113 24.52 -20.00 -23.26
CA LYS A 113 25.55 -21.02 -22.96
C LYS A 113 25.12 -22.43 -23.40
N LYS A 114 23.87 -22.81 -23.14
CA LYS A 114 23.33 -24.12 -23.52
C LYS A 114 23.34 -24.34 -25.03
N LEU A 115 23.01 -23.32 -25.83
CA LEU A 115 23.03 -23.40 -27.29
C LEU A 115 24.45 -23.63 -27.84
N VAL A 116 25.44 -22.90 -27.32
CA VAL A 116 26.85 -23.02 -27.76
C VAL A 116 27.40 -24.42 -27.48
N ILE A 117 27.10 -24.98 -26.30
CA ILE A 117 27.52 -26.33 -25.93
C ILE A 117 26.86 -27.38 -26.83
N ASN A 118 25.57 -27.23 -27.14
CA ASN A 118 24.87 -28.19 -27.98
C ASN A 118 25.40 -28.17 -29.44
N LEU A 119 25.75 -26.99 -29.94
CA LEU A 119 26.40 -26.81 -31.25
C LEU A 119 27.79 -27.46 -31.30
N SER A 120 28.62 -27.29 -30.27
CA SER A 120 29.97 -27.88 -30.24
C SER A 120 29.93 -29.41 -30.20
N ILE A 121 29.00 -30.00 -29.44
CA ILE A 121 28.76 -31.45 -29.40
C ILE A 121 28.31 -31.96 -30.78
N LYS A 122 27.35 -31.28 -31.42
CA LYS A 122 26.85 -31.66 -32.76
C LYS A 122 27.97 -31.63 -33.81
N LEU A 123 28.83 -30.61 -33.78
CA LEU A 123 29.98 -30.50 -34.69
C LEU A 123 31.02 -31.59 -34.46
N LYS A 124 31.28 -31.99 -33.20
CA LYS A 124 32.20 -33.09 -32.86
C LYS A 124 31.71 -34.43 -33.44
N ASN A 125 30.43 -34.74 -33.27
CA ASN A 125 29.82 -35.96 -33.81
C ASN A 125 29.86 -36.02 -35.35
N ILE A 126 29.68 -34.89 -36.03
CA ILE A 126 29.79 -34.81 -37.50
C ILE A 126 31.23 -35.09 -37.97
N ARG A 127 32.25 -34.57 -37.26
CA ARG A 127 33.66 -34.81 -37.59
C ARG A 127 34.05 -36.28 -37.43
N GLU A 128 33.59 -36.95 -36.37
CA GLU A 128 33.88 -38.37 -36.14
C GLU A 128 33.25 -39.28 -37.20
N ARG A 129 31.99 -39.02 -37.60
CA ARG A 129 31.34 -39.75 -38.70
C ARG A 129 32.11 -39.62 -40.02
N ARG A 130 32.67 -38.43 -40.31
CA ARG A 130 33.50 -38.22 -41.51
C ARG A 130 34.84 -38.96 -41.43
N ARG A 131 35.46 -39.08 -40.26
CA ARG A 131 36.68 -39.89 -40.06
C ARG A 131 36.42 -41.37 -40.29
N LYS A 132 35.38 -41.93 -39.66
CA LYS A 132 34.99 -43.34 -39.84
C LYS A 132 34.71 -43.67 -41.31
N LYS A 133 33.98 -42.81 -42.04
CA LYS A 133 33.74 -42.98 -43.49
C LYS A 133 35.01 -42.94 -44.34
N ARG A 134 36.03 -42.17 -43.95
CA ARG A 134 37.33 -42.12 -44.67
C ARG A 134 38.16 -43.37 -44.40
N GLU A 135 38.14 -43.90 -43.18
CA GLU A 135 38.82 -45.15 -42.83
C GLU A 135 38.18 -46.36 -43.51
N GLU A 136 36.84 -46.42 -43.56
CA GLU A 136 36.12 -47.48 -44.25
C GLU A 136 36.42 -47.51 -45.76
N LYS A 137 36.53 -46.34 -46.41
CA LYS A 137 36.94 -46.23 -47.81
C LYS A 137 38.39 -46.63 -48.07
N ARG A 138 39.27 -46.61 -47.08
CA ARG A 138 40.67 -47.04 -47.23
C ARG A 138 40.85 -48.55 -47.06
N ARG A 139 39.85 -49.25 -46.53
CA ARG A 139 39.87 -50.71 -46.32
C ARG A 139 39.21 -51.51 -47.44
N LYS A 140 38.46 -50.84 -48.32
CA LYS A 140 37.91 -51.41 -49.54
C LYS A 140 38.84 -51.07 -50.69
#